data_AF-A0A1B6FFF9-F1
#
_entry.id   AF-A0A1B6FFF9-F1
#
_cell.length_a   1.000
_cell.length_b   1.000
_cell.length_c   1.000
_cell.angle_alpha   90.00
_cell.angle_beta   90.00
_cell.angle_gamma   90.00
#
_symmetry.space_group_name_H-M   'P 1'
#
loop_
_entity.id
_entity.type
_entity.pdbx_description
1 polymer ?
#
loop_
_entity_poly.entity_id
_entity_poly.type
_entity_poly.pdbx_seq_one_letter_code
_entity_poly.pdbx_strand_id
1 'polypeptide(L)'
;LKARSVSCRQRTDNIYTVCKFIGMLLELHNNEFVPDVLAVQKVFFSCSVLTSRDWEDVIKFIREDTNPLIAQNKVLQATVLHPLNQLHPVKDEYQRLFLKKLISQLEGCGEEVSDEVYKNYIEKLGSACELQEHHHRHFRIDRKGFITLQESTRFVTGGTTGLQTWEGGLALAEWCIQHSSEITGKR
;
A
#
# COMPACT_ATOMS: atom_id res chain seq x y z
N LEU A 1 30.78 11.93 -4.06
CA LEU A 1 29.66 10.99 -3.79
C LEU A 1 30.19 9.57 -3.95
N LYS A 2 30.51 8.89 -2.85
CA LYS A 2 31.08 7.52 -2.85
C LYS A 2 29.99 6.56 -2.37
N ALA A 3 29.43 5.76 -3.27
CA ALA A 3 28.55 4.64 -2.88
C ALA A 3 29.40 3.59 -2.15
N ARG A 4 29.04 3.26 -0.91
CA ARG A 4 29.61 2.11 -0.20
C ARG A 4 28.64 0.95 -0.33
N SER A 5 29.08 -0.14 -0.95
CA SER A 5 28.39 -1.43 -0.93
C SER A 5 28.41 -1.98 0.50
N VAL A 6 27.25 -2.38 1.04
CA VAL A 6 27.18 -3.06 2.33
C VAL A 6 26.62 -4.47 2.15
N SER A 7 27.38 -5.40 2.72
CA SER A 7 27.26 -6.86 2.77
C SER A 7 25.85 -7.46 2.82
N CYS A 8 25.64 -8.51 2.01
CA CYS A 8 24.51 -9.43 2.06
C CYS A 8 24.66 -10.37 3.27
N ARG A 9 23.74 -10.34 4.22
CA ARG A 9 23.58 -11.40 5.23
C ARG A 9 22.35 -12.22 4.88
N GLN A 10 22.57 -13.40 4.32
CA GLN A 10 21.56 -14.44 4.23
C GLN A 10 21.37 -15.04 5.63
N ARG A 11 20.17 -14.90 6.19
CA ARG A 11 19.71 -15.75 7.29
C ARG A 11 18.44 -16.44 6.82
N THR A 12 18.47 -17.75 6.89
CA THR A 12 17.47 -18.70 6.42
C THR A 12 16.08 -18.43 7.01
N ASP A 13 15.06 -18.78 6.21
CA ASP A 13 13.60 -18.83 6.45
C ASP A 13 12.71 -17.62 6.11
N ASN A 14 13.24 -16.61 5.42
CA ASN A 14 12.49 -15.77 4.46
C ASN A 14 13.51 -14.92 3.70
N ILE A 15 13.44 -14.88 2.36
CA ILE A 15 14.42 -14.15 1.54
C ILE A 15 14.11 -12.66 1.58
N TYR A 16 14.51 -11.99 2.67
CA TYR A 16 14.51 -10.54 2.75
C TYR A 16 15.80 -9.99 2.12
N THR A 17 15.69 -9.25 1.02
CA THR A 17 16.82 -8.44 0.53
C THR A 17 16.61 -7.00 0.98
N VAL A 18 17.28 -6.60 2.05
CA VAL A 18 17.24 -5.23 2.54
C VAL A 18 18.34 -4.42 1.86
N CYS A 19 17.97 -3.59 0.88
CA CYS A 19 18.87 -2.56 0.34
C CYS A 19 18.53 -1.21 0.96
N LYS A 20 19.36 -0.72 1.89
CA LYS A 20 19.25 0.65 2.42
C LYS A 20 19.89 1.64 1.44
N PHE A 21 19.07 2.33 0.65
CA PHE A 21 19.48 3.51 -0.13
C PHE A 21 18.79 4.73 0.49
N ILE A 22 19.53 5.66 1.10
CA ILE A 22 19.01 6.96 1.58
C ILE A 22 17.67 6.83 2.34
N GLY A 23 17.63 6.06 3.44
CA GLY A 23 16.40 5.89 4.25
C GLY A 23 15.28 5.07 3.60
N MET A 24 15.44 4.62 2.36
CA MET A 24 14.50 3.75 1.66
C MET A 24 14.74 2.30 2.09
N LEU A 25 13.75 1.70 2.75
CA LEU A 25 13.75 0.29 3.13
C LEU A 25 13.05 -0.53 2.05
N LEU A 26 13.82 -1.05 1.09
CA LEU A 26 13.31 -1.98 0.10
C LEU A 26 13.06 -3.35 0.75
N GLU A 27 11.81 -3.77 0.86
CA GLU A 27 11.44 -5.12 1.30
C GLU A 27 10.53 -5.80 0.28
N LEU A 28 10.99 -6.91 -0.29
CA LEU A 28 10.21 -7.75 -1.18
C LEU A 28 9.45 -8.80 -0.35
N HIS A 29 8.12 -8.72 -0.37
CA HIS A 29 7.24 -9.70 0.25
C HIS A 29 6.58 -10.57 -0.84
N ASN A 30 6.71 -11.90 -0.73
CA ASN A 30 6.04 -12.87 -1.59
C ASN A 30 4.70 -13.26 -0.95
N ASN A 31 3.58 -12.73 -1.47
CA ASN A 31 2.25 -13.07 -1.00
C ASN A 31 1.42 -13.76 -2.11
N GLU A 32 0.50 -14.65 -1.70
CA GLU A 32 -0.43 -15.36 -2.60
C GLU A 32 -1.30 -14.37 -3.38
N PHE A 33 -1.47 -14.64 -4.68
CA PHE A 33 -2.14 -13.78 -5.64
C PHE A 33 -3.66 -13.96 -5.58
N VAL A 34 -4.40 -12.92 -5.17
CA VAL A 34 -5.88 -12.90 -5.24
C VAL A 34 -6.31 -11.95 -6.37
N PRO A 35 -6.72 -12.47 -7.55
CA PRO A 35 -6.87 -11.68 -8.78
C PRO A 35 -7.80 -10.46 -8.67
N ASP A 36 -8.95 -10.62 -8.02
CA ASP A 36 -10.03 -9.62 -8.05
C ASP A 36 -9.80 -8.46 -7.08
N VAL A 37 -9.00 -8.68 -6.03
CA VAL A 37 -8.70 -7.67 -5.00
C VAL A 37 -7.45 -6.83 -5.34
N LEU A 38 -6.74 -7.15 -6.42
CA LEU A 38 -5.48 -6.50 -6.79
C LEU A 38 -5.61 -5.04 -7.22
N ALA A 39 -6.73 -4.66 -7.83
CA ALA A 39 -6.93 -3.28 -8.30
C ALA A 39 -7.00 -2.34 -7.09
N VAL A 40 -7.93 -2.60 -6.17
CA VAL A 40 -8.08 -1.83 -4.94
C VAL A 40 -6.83 -1.91 -4.07
N GLN A 41 -6.18 -3.08 -3.98
CA GLN A 41 -4.95 -3.25 -3.21
C GLN A 41 -3.80 -2.39 -3.74
N LYS A 42 -3.59 -2.32 -5.06
CA LYS A 42 -2.55 -1.49 -5.68
C LYS A 42 -2.78 0.00 -5.40
N VAL A 43 -4.02 0.45 -5.54
CA VAL A 43 -4.39 1.86 -5.29
C VAL A 43 -4.27 2.19 -3.80
N PHE A 44 -4.74 1.29 -2.93
CA PHE A 44 -4.63 1.41 -1.48
C PHE A 44 -3.17 1.56 -1.03
N PHE A 45 -2.30 0.62 -1.42
CA PHE A 45 -0.92 0.62 -0.97
C PHE A 45 -0.07 1.77 -1.50
N SER A 46 -0.42 2.30 -2.67
CA SER A 46 0.24 3.47 -3.20
C SER A 46 -0.25 4.79 -2.60
N CYS A 47 -1.17 4.75 -1.61
CA CYS A 47 -1.84 5.92 -1.02
C CYS A 47 -2.48 6.83 -2.09
N SER A 48 -2.96 6.24 -3.18
CA SER A 48 -3.55 6.97 -4.30
C SER A 48 -5.04 7.16 -4.09
N VAL A 49 -5.63 8.20 -4.70
CA VAL A 49 -7.09 8.41 -4.61
C VAL A 49 -7.80 7.31 -5.39
N LEU A 50 -8.75 6.62 -4.75
CA LEU A 50 -9.67 5.71 -5.44
C LEU A 50 -10.69 6.52 -6.23
N THR A 51 -10.78 6.25 -7.53
CA THR A 51 -11.75 6.83 -8.46
C THR A 51 -13.13 6.19 -8.27
N SER A 52 -14.18 6.79 -8.85
CA SER A 52 -15.53 6.20 -8.83
C SER A 52 -15.55 4.78 -9.40
N ARG A 53 -14.76 4.54 -10.46
CA ARG A 53 -14.63 3.23 -11.10
C ARG A 53 -14.01 2.19 -10.17
N ASP A 54 -12.97 2.58 -9.41
CA ASP A 54 -12.34 1.66 -8.44
C ASP A 54 -13.36 1.21 -7.38
N TRP A 55 -14.23 2.12 -6.93
CA TRP A 55 -15.29 1.79 -5.98
C TRP A 55 -16.40 0.93 -6.61
N GLU A 56 -16.80 1.20 -7.85
CA GLU A 56 -17.74 0.37 -8.58
C GLU A 56 -17.24 -1.08 -8.70
N ASP A 57 -15.96 -1.26 -9.02
CA ASP A 57 -15.32 -2.58 -9.12
C ASP A 57 -15.28 -3.29 -7.75
N VAL A 58 -14.98 -2.58 -6.66
CA VAL A 58 -15.01 -3.13 -5.29
C VAL A 58 -16.42 -3.57 -4.88
N ILE A 59 -17.43 -2.73 -5.11
CA ILE A 59 -18.81 -3.04 -4.75
C ILE A 59 -19.35 -4.20 -5.60
N LYS A 60 -19.02 -4.22 -6.90
CA LYS A 60 -19.35 -5.33 -7.78
C LYS A 60 -18.75 -6.65 -7.27
N PHE A 61 -17.47 -6.65 -6.92
CA PHE A 61 -16.79 -7.82 -6.34
C PHE A 61 -17.51 -8.33 -5.08
N ILE A 62 -17.92 -7.42 -4.19
CA ILE A 62 -18.61 -7.78 -2.96
C ILE A 62 -19.98 -8.43 -3.25
N ARG A 63 -20.71 -7.90 -4.22
CA ARG A 63 -22.07 -8.35 -4.58
C ARG A 63 -22.13 -9.66 -5.35
N GLU A 64 -21.12 -9.93 -6.15
CA GLU A 64 -21.04 -11.14 -6.96
C GLU A 64 -20.62 -12.37 -6.14
N ASP A 65 -20.11 -12.17 -4.91
CA ASP A 65 -19.82 -13.26 -3.99
C ASP A 65 -21.11 -13.86 -3.41
N THR A 66 -21.08 -15.17 -3.14
CA THR A 66 -22.19 -15.89 -2.49
C THR A 66 -22.49 -15.36 -1.09
N ASN A 67 -21.48 -14.78 -0.43
CA ASN A 67 -21.63 -14.13 0.86
C ASN A 67 -20.93 -12.75 0.86
N PRO A 68 -21.69 -11.64 0.68
CA PRO A 68 -21.15 -10.29 0.65
C PRO A 68 -20.34 -9.90 1.90
N LEU A 69 -20.72 -10.40 3.09
CA LEU A 69 -19.99 -10.11 4.33
C LEU A 69 -18.60 -10.76 4.33
N ILE A 70 -18.47 -11.98 3.77
CA ILE A 70 -17.18 -12.64 3.57
C ILE A 70 -16.34 -11.85 2.55
N ALA A 71 -16.95 -11.36 1.46
CA ALA A 71 -16.24 -10.57 0.47
C ALA A 71 -15.72 -9.24 1.03
N GLN A 72 -16.49 -8.57 1.90
CA GLN A 72 -16.01 -7.40 2.66
C GLN A 72 -14.76 -7.74 3.47
N ASN A 73 -14.74 -8.88 4.16
CA ASN A 73 -13.55 -9.34 4.88
C ASN A 73 -12.36 -9.60 3.95
N LYS A 74 -12.58 -10.14 2.74
CA LYS A 74 -11.51 -10.28 1.73
C LYS A 74 -10.92 -8.91 1.34
N VAL A 75 -11.75 -7.88 1.20
CA VAL A 75 -11.28 -6.51 0.93
C VAL A 75 -10.45 -5.98 2.09
N LEU A 76 -10.87 -6.19 3.35
CA LEU A 76 -10.08 -5.81 4.52
C LEU A 76 -8.72 -6.52 4.56
N GLN A 77 -8.70 -7.84 4.34
CA GLN A 77 -7.49 -8.67 4.35
C GLN A 77 -6.51 -8.29 3.23
N ALA A 78 -7.00 -7.78 2.11
CA ALA A 78 -6.14 -7.28 1.05
C ALA A 78 -5.65 -5.84 1.25
N THR A 79 -6.25 -5.09 2.18
CA THR A 79 -5.96 -3.67 2.43
C THR A 79 -5.50 -3.41 3.86
N VAL A 80 -6.39 -2.94 4.73
CA VAL A 80 -6.08 -2.48 6.09
C VAL A 80 -5.48 -3.60 6.95
N LEU A 81 -6.02 -4.82 6.85
CA LEU A 81 -5.57 -5.98 7.61
C LEU A 81 -4.45 -6.77 6.92
N HIS A 82 -4.00 -6.32 5.75
CA HIS A 82 -2.95 -7.02 5.03
C HIS A 82 -1.65 -7.05 5.85
N PRO A 83 -0.92 -8.17 5.91
CA PRO A 83 0.31 -8.30 6.72
C PRO A 83 1.35 -7.21 6.45
N LEU A 84 1.50 -6.80 5.19
CA LEU A 84 2.39 -5.70 4.81
C LEU A 84 1.98 -4.36 5.44
N ASN A 85 0.69 -4.06 5.53
CA ASN A 85 0.19 -2.84 6.16
C ASN A 85 0.31 -2.91 7.69
N GLN A 86 0.28 -4.12 8.27
CA GLN A 86 0.49 -4.32 9.70
C GLN A 86 1.96 -4.13 10.08
N LEU A 87 2.88 -4.57 9.21
CA LEU A 87 4.32 -4.43 9.41
C LEU A 87 4.82 -3.01 9.10
N HIS A 88 4.39 -2.47 7.97
CA HIS A 88 4.80 -1.17 7.43
C HIS A 88 3.55 -0.37 7.05
N PRO A 89 2.89 0.29 8.02
CA PRO A 89 1.59 0.90 7.77
C PRO A 89 1.66 2.07 6.80
N VAL A 90 0.68 2.10 5.90
CA VAL A 90 0.33 3.31 5.16
C VAL A 90 -0.24 4.36 6.13
N LYS A 91 -0.38 5.62 5.66
CA LYS A 91 -0.82 6.73 6.52
C LYS A 91 -2.14 6.40 7.21
N ASP A 92 -2.21 6.54 8.54
CA ASP A 92 -3.40 6.18 9.33
C ASP A 92 -4.65 6.96 8.89
N GLU A 93 -4.49 8.25 8.62
CA GLU A 93 -5.56 9.09 8.08
C GLU A 93 -6.12 8.54 6.77
N TYR A 94 -5.26 8.00 5.90
CA TYR A 94 -5.67 7.40 4.63
C TYR A 94 -6.45 6.11 4.86
N GLN A 95 -5.99 5.24 5.76
CA GLN A 95 -6.71 4.00 6.13
C GLN A 95 -8.12 4.31 6.66
N ARG A 96 -8.23 5.32 7.54
CA ARG A 96 -9.50 5.78 8.10
C ARG A 96 -10.45 6.31 7.01
N LEU A 97 -9.95 7.15 6.11
CA LEU A 97 -10.75 7.68 5.00
C LEU A 97 -11.20 6.58 4.03
N PHE A 98 -10.33 5.62 3.75
CA PHE A 98 -10.66 4.44 2.95
C PHE A 98 -11.81 3.65 3.59
N LEU A 99 -11.72 3.31 4.88
CA LEU A 99 -12.78 2.58 5.59
C LEU A 99 -14.08 3.37 5.65
N LYS A 100 -14.02 4.67 5.96
CA LYS A 100 -15.21 5.55 5.95
C LYS A 100 -15.89 5.55 4.58
N LYS A 101 -15.10 5.60 3.50
CA LYS A 101 -15.63 5.60 2.14
C LYS A 101 -16.22 4.24 1.79
N LEU A 102 -15.58 3.14 2.17
CA LEU A 102 -16.09 1.78 1.99
C LEU A 102 -17.47 1.61 2.65
N ILE A 103 -17.60 2.03 3.92
CA ILE A 103 -18.89 2.02 4.66
C ILE A 103 -19.94 2.82 3.86
N SER A 104 -19.63 4.04 3.47
CA SER A 104 -20.56 4.89 2.71
C SER A 104 -20.95 4.29 1.35
N GLN A 105 -20.06 3.56 0.66
CA GLN A 105 -20.39 2.89 -0.60
C GLN A 105 -21.33 1.70 -0.38
N LEU A 106 -21.11 0.92 0.67
CA LEU A 106 -21.96 -0.22 1.04
C LEU A 106 -23.36 0.22 1.45
N GLU A 107 -23.45 1.20 2.36
CA GLU A 107 -24.72 1.76 2.80
C GLU A 107 -25.48 2.41 1.64
N GLY A 108 -24.76 3.16 0.79
CA GLY A 108 -25.34 3.86 -0.36
C GLY A 108 -25.91 2.91 -1.42
N CYS A 109 -25.45 1.67 -1.48
CA CYS A 109 -26.00 0.65 -2.37
C CYS A 109 -26.96 -0.33 -1.67
N GLY A 110 -27.20 -0.17 -0.37
CA GLY A 110 -28.14 -0.98 0.41
C GLY A 110 -27.57 -2.31 0.91
N GLU A 111 -26.25 -2.47 0.92
CA GLU A 111 -25.57 -3.65 1.48
C GLU A 111 -25.44 -3.53 2.99
N GLU A 112 -25.57 -4.67 3.69
CA GLU A 112 -25.23 -4.77 5.09
C GLU A 112 -23.70 -4.62 5.28
N VAL A 113 -23.29 -3.75 6.19
CA VAL A 113 -21.88 -3.52 6.53
C VAL A 113 -21.48 -4.49 7.64
N SER A 114 -20.40 -5.25 7.44
CA SER A 114 -19.95 -6.22 8.44
C SER A 114 -19.39 -5.55 9.71
N ASP A 115 -19.56 -6.22 10.85
CA ASP A 115 -19.02 -5.77 12.14
C ASP A 115 -17.51 -5.55 12.10
N GLU A 116 -16.78 -6.38 11.33
CA GLU A 116 -15.34 -6.25 11.16
C GLU A 116 -14.94 -4.95 10.46
N VAL A 117 -15.71 -4.48 9.46
CA VAL A 117 -15.46 -3.18 8.81
C VAL A 117 -15.63 -2.04 9.83
N TYR A 118 -16.70 -2.07 10.63
CA TYR A 118 -16.93 -1.06 11.67
C TYR A 118 -15.86 -1.08 12.75
N LYS A 119 -15.50 -2.27 13.24
CA LYS A 119 -14.47 -2.45 14.25
C LYS A 119 -13.14 -1.84 13.81
N ASN A 120 -12.68 -2.16 12.60
CA ASN A 120 -11.45 -1.60 12.05
C ASN A 120 -11.53 -0.07 11.87
N TYR A 121 -12.70 0.46 11.48
CA TYR A 121 -12.88 1.91 11.37
C TYR A 121 -12.80 2.61 12.74
N ILE A 122 -13.43 2.04 13.77
CA ILE A 122 -13.40 2.56 15.14
C ILE A 122 -11.98 2.51 15.72
N GLU A 123 -11.26 1.41 15.51
CA GLU A 123 -9.85 1.29 15.92
C GLU A 123 -8.99 2.40 15.29
N LYS A 124 -9.19 2.70 14.00
CA LYS A 124 -8.48 3.79 13.29
C LYS A 124 -8.93 5.19 13.68
N LEU A 125 -10.12 5.35 14.26
CA LEU A 125 -10.52 6.61 14.88
C LEU A 125 -9.75 6.87 16.18
N GLY A 126 -9.50 5.81 16.96
CA GLY A 126 -8.76 5.88 18.21
C GLY A 126 -7.27 6.22 18.04
N SER A 127 -6.64 5.77 16.93
CA SER A 127 -5.21 6.01 16.66
C SER A 127 -4.89 7.43 16.17
N ALA A 128 -5.90 8.22 15.79
CA ALA A 128 -5.71 9.55 15.20
C ALA A 128 -5.07 10.62 16.13
N CYS A 129 -4.85 10.29 17.41
CA CYS A 129 -4.24 11.19 18.38
C CYS A 129 -2.71 11.25 18.30
N GLU A 130 -2.05 10.31 17.63
CA GLU A 130 -0.59 10.30 17.51
C GLU A 130 -0.13 10.95 16.19
N LEU A 131 0.77 11.93 16.29
CA LEU A 131 1.41 12.55 15.13
C LEU A 131 2.36 11.55 14.48
N GLN A 132 1.88 10.83 13.47
CA GLN A 132 2.71 9.95 12.65
C GLN A 132 3.75 10.79 11.86
N GLU A 133 5.04 10.68 12.19
CA GLU A 133 6.12 11.41 11.50
C GLU A 133 6.45 10.82 10.12
N HIS A 134 6.29 9.50 9.98
CA HIS A 134 6.58 8.75 8.78
C HIS A 134 5.49 7.73 8.48
N HIS A 135 5.23 7.51 7.20
CA HIS A 135 4.30 6.49 6.72
C HIS A 135 4.94 5.71 5.57
N HIS A 136 4.31 4.61 5.17
CA HIS A 136 4.79 3.81 4.05
C HIS A 136 3.89 3.92 2.84
N ARG A 137 4.49 3.73 1.67
CA ARG A 137 3.79 3.45 0.41
C ARG A 137 4.39 2.19 -0.18
N HIS A 138 3.54 1.38 -0.78
CA HIS A 138 3.97 0.13 -1.40
C HIS A 138 3.57 0.10 -2.86
N PHE A 139 4.53 -0.24 -3.71
CA PHE A 139 4.38 -0.31 -5.15
C PHE A 139 4.59 -1.75 -5.60
N ARG A 140 3.55 -2.35 -6.17
CA ARG A 140 3.61 -3.72 -6.65
C ARG A 140 4.40 -3.79 -7.95
N ILE A 141 5.44 -4.64 -7.99
CA ILE A 141 6.16 -5.01 -9.21
C ILE A 141 5.65 -6.38 -9.67
N ASP A 142 4.63 -6.42 -10.52
CA ASP A 142 4.07 -7.64 -11.11
C ASP A 142 4.07 -8.86 -10.16
N ARG A 143 4.72 -9.97 -10.58
CA ARG A 143 4.88 -11.21 -9.80
C ARG A 143 6.12 -11.21 -8.90
N LYS A 144 6.82 -10.08 -8.76
CA LYS A 144 8.09 -9.96 -8.02
C LYS A 144 7.91 -9.45 -6.58
N GLY A 145 6.69 -9.01 -6.22
CA GLY A 145 6.36 -8.54 -4.87
C GLY A 145 6.15 -7.02 -4.80
N PHE A 146 6.45 -6.43 -3.64
CA PHE A 146 6.26 -5.00 -3.37
C PHE A 146 7.59 -4.27 -3.16
N ILE A 147 7.67 -3.02 -3.62
CA ILE A 147 8.65 -2.03 -3.17
C ILE A 147 7.98 -1.23 -2.08
N THR A 148 8.54 -1.23 -0.88
CA THR A 148 8.10 -0.36 0.23
C THR A 148 8.99 0.87 0.28
N LEU A 149 8.37 2.05 0.35
CA LEU A 149 9.03 3.34 0.55
C LEU A 149 8.54 3.94 1.86
N GLN A 150 9.45 4.43 2.70
CA GLN A 150 9.11 5.22 3.87
C GLN A 150 9.15 6.70 3.50
N GLU A 151 8.04 7.41 3.71
CA GLU A 151 7.88 8.83 3.39
C GLU A 151 7.61 9.66 4.64
N SER A 152 8.12 10.88 4.65
CA SER A 152 7.78 11.87 5.69
C SER A 152 6.34 12.35 5.52
N THR A 153 5.60 12.50 6.61
CA THR A 153 4.24 13.08 6.57
C THR A 153 4.24 14.60 6.38
N ARG A 154 5.36 15.26 6.69
CA ARG A 154 5.52 16.71 6.54
C ARG A 154 6.30 17.04 5.28
N PHE A 155 5.78 18.00 4.50
CA PHE A 155 6.45 18.53 3.31
C PHE A 155 7.76 19.26 3.65
N VAL A 156 7.92 19.80 4.86
CA VAL A 156 9.19 20.36 5.36
C VAL A 156 9.50 19.75 6.72
N THR A 157 10.69 19.17 6.84
CA THR A 157 11.22 18.61 8.08
C THR A 157 12.61 19.19 8.31
N GLY A 158 12.83 19.88 9.44
CA GLY A 158 14.16 20.43 9.76
C GLY A 158 14.69 21.49 8.78
N GLY A 159 13.83 22.18 8.04
CA GLY A 159 14.20 23.23 7.09
C GLY A 159 14.50 22.74 5.66
N THR A 160 14.35 21.44 5.38
CA THR A 160 14.45 20.86 4.04
C THR A 160 13.14 20.19 3.64
N THR A 161 12.91 20.03 2.34
CA THR A 161 11.72 19.31 1.83
C THR A 161 11.73 17.87 2.33
N GLY A 162 10.61 17.40 2.88
CA GLY A 162 10.42 16.04 3.35
C GLY A 162 10.53 15.04 2.21
N LEU A 163 10.90 13.81 2.55
CA LEU A 163 11.04 12.72 1.58
C LEU A 163 9.65 12.24 1.16
N GLN A 164 9.13 12.78 0.06
CA GLN A 164 7.89 12.34 -0.58
C GLN A 164 8.18 11.91 -2.01
N THR A 165 7.57 10.81 -2.46
CA THR A 165 7.78 10.34 -3.84
C THR A 165 7.07 11.26 -4.81
N TRP A 166 7.83 11.80 -5.75
CA TRP A 166 7.33 12.66 -6.81
C TRP A 166 6.75 11.85 -7.97
N GLU A 167 5.65 12.33 -8.56
CA GLU A 167 4.96 11.69 -9.69
C GLU A 167 5.89 11.42 -10.88
N GLY A 168 6.81 12.35 -11.19
CA GLY A 168 7.81 12.14 -12.25
C GLY A 168 8.78 10.99 -11.94
N GLY A 169 9.09 10.73 -10.67
CA GLY A 169 9.88 9.57 -10.25
C GLY A 169 9.13 8.25 -10.43
N LEU A 170 7.83 8.23 -10.15
CA LEU A 170 6.96 7.08 -10.41
C LEU A 170 6.85 6.78 -11.91
N ALA A 171 6.58 7.81 -12.73
CA ALA A 171 6.49 7.67 -14.17
C ALA A 171 7.81 7.16 -14.78
N LEU A 172 8.95 7.65 -14.31
CA LEU A 172 10.25 7.16 -14.73
C LEU A 172 10.49 5.70 -14.31
N ALA A 173 10.11 5.34 -13.08
CA ALA A 173 10.24 3.95 -12.60
C ALA A 173 9.38 2.98 -13.43
N GLU A 174 8.14 3.35 -13.74
CA GLU A 174 7.28 2.56 -14.64
C GLU A 174 7.88 2.43 -16.03
N TRP A 175 8.40 3.52 -16.60
CA TRP A 175 9.09 3.50 -17.89
C TRP A 175 10.31 2.56 -17.87
N CYS A 176 11.15 2.64 -16.82
CA CYS A 176 12.32 1.78 -16.62
C CYS A 176 11.95 0.29 -16.53
N ILE A 177 10.83 -0.05 -15.90
CA ILE A 177 10.34 -1.43 -15.82
C ILE A 177 9.94 -1.93 -17.21
N GLN A 178 9.26 -1.10 -18.01
CA GLN A 178 8.81 -1.44 -19.36
C GLN A 178 9.98 -1.52 -20.37
N HIS A 179 11.05 -0.75 -20.16
CA HIS A 179 12.21 -0.65 -21.06
C HIS A 179 13.48 -1.20 -20.42
N SER A 180 13.36 -2.28 -19.63
CA SER A 180 14.47 -2.79 -18.81
C SER A 180 15.72 -3.13 -19.64
N SER A 181 15.56 -3.58 -20.88
CA SER A 181 16.67 -3.86 -21.81
C SER A 181 17.50 -2.63 -22.17
N GLU A 182 16.89 -1.44 -22.20
CA GLU A 182 17.57 -0.20 -22.57
C GLU A 182 18.44 0.39 -21.46
N ILE A 183 18.13 0.05 -20.21
CA ILE A 183 18.83 0.55 -19.02
C ILE A 183 19.80 -0.48 -18.43
N THR A 184 19.69 -1.74 -18.81
CA THR A 184 20.57 -2.81 -18.31
C THR A 184 22.03 -2.52 -18.69
N GLY A 185 22.91 -2.50 -17.69
CA GLY A 185 24.35 -2.28 -17.88
C GLY A 185 24.79 -0.82 -17.99
N LYS A 186 23.86 0.14 -17.92
CA LYS A 186 24.19 1.58 -17.83
C LYS A 186 24.52 1.97 -16.38
N ARG A 187 25.48 2.87 -16.19
CA ARG A 187 25.95 3.39 -14.89
C ARG A 187 25.69 4.87 -14.76
#